data_AF-A0A537G3F7-F1
#
_entry.id   AF-A0A537G3F7-F1
#
_cell.length_a   1.000
_cell.length_b   1.000
_cell.length_c   1.000
_cell.angle_alpha   90.00
_cell.angle_beta   90.00
_cell.angle_gamma   90.00
#
_symmetry.space_group_name_H-M   'P 1'
#
loop_
_entity.id
_entity.type
_entity.pdbx_description
1 polymer ?
#
loop_
_entity_poly.entity_id
_entity_poly.type
_entity_poly.pdbx_seq_one_letter_code
_entity_poly.pdbx_strand_id
1 'polypeptide(L)'
;MQQAVKGEKWIAGVSWLMSQDSPSIRYWTMKDLLGYAENDPELSKARSEIADSSLVSEILGEQRDGGYWAEAEDCYWPKWQATVWNLILLAELGLPGDHPQVKKGCEFFLKTMDAQDRSWPPPEY
;
A
#
# COMPACT_ATOMS: atom_id res chain seq x y z
N MET A 1 29.17 -13.65 -0.90
CA MET A 1 28.43 -12.38 -0.87
C MET A 1 28.91 -11.63 0.36
N GLN A 2 29.72 -10.59 0.21
CA GLN A 2 30.27 -9.86 1.35
C GLN A 2 29.14 -9.14 2.08
N GLN A 3 28.90 -9.46 3.35
CA GLN A 3 28.14 -8.59 4.24
C GLN A 3 28.92 -7.27 4.32
N ALA A 4 28.36 -6.20 3.75
CA ALA A 4 28.90 -4.87 3.96
C ALA A 4 28.95 -4.61 5.47
N VAL A 5 30.11 -4.16 5.97
CA VAL A 5 30.26 -3.77 7.37
C VAL A 5 29.35 -2.56 7.59
N LYS A 6 28.20 -2.81 8.21
CA LYS A 6 27.19 -1.80 8.55
C LYS A 6 27.74 -0.95 9.71
N GLY A 7 28.22 0.26 9.40
CA GLY A 7 28.82 1.18 10.38
C GLY A 7 27.81 1.86 11.32
N GLU A 8 28.30 2.66 12.26
CA GLU A 8 27.48 3.32 13.30
C GLU A 8 26.28 4.11 12.74
N LYS A 9 26.49 4.86 11.64
CA LYS A 9 25.42 5.62 10.99
C LYS A 9 24.29 4.73 10.46
N TRP A 10 24.62 3.54 9.98
CA TRP A 10 23.62 2.57 9.53
C TRP A 10 22.78 2.08 10.71
N ILE A 11 23.43 1.72 11.81
CA ILE A 11 22.76 1.21 13.01
C ILE A 11 21.81 2.27 13.57
N ALA A 12 22.27 3.53 13.67
CA ALA A 12 21.44 4.65 14.11
C ALA A 12 20.24 4.87 13.18
N GLY A 13 20.44 4.82 11.85
CA GLY A 13 19.36 4.98 10.88
C GLY A 13 18.30 3.88 10.97
N VAL A 14 18.71 2.61 11.04
CA VAL A 14 17.77 1.50 11.21
C VAL A 14 17.07 1.58 12.57
N SER A 15 17.77 1.92 13.64
CA SER A 15 17.15 2.09 14.96
C SER A 15 16.09 3.18 14.95
N TRP A 16 16.33 4.29 14.24
CA TRP A 16 15.36 5.37 14.09
C TRP A 16 14.13 4.93 13.27
N LEU A 17 14.33 4.18 12.18
CA LEU A 17 13.23 3.63 11.39
C LEU A 17 12.38 2.64 12.20
N MET A 18 13.03 1.77 12.97
CA MET A 18 12.36 0.77 13.81
C MET A 18 11.64 1.40 15.02
N SER A 19 12.01 2.61 15.43
CA SER A 19 11.35 3.34 16.51
C SER A 19 10.12 4.14 16.06
N GLN A 20 9.79 4.16 14.77
CA GLN A 20 8.60 4.84 14.27
C GLN A 20 7.34 4.04 14.64
N ASP A 21 6.25 4.75 14.96
CA ASP A 21 4.96 4.13 15.28
C ASP A 21 4.33 3.45 14.06
N SER A 22 4.69 3.86 12.84
CA SER A 22 4.17 3.30 11.60
C SER A 22 4.56 1.82 11.41
N PRO A 23 3.59 0.88 11.37
CA PRO A 23 3.89 -0.53 11.11
C PRO A 23 4.45 -0.77 9.70
N SER A 24 4.07 0.05 8.71
CA SER A 24 4.60 -0.02 7.34
C SER A 24 6.10 0.28 7.30
N ILE A 25 6.56 1.34 7.98
CA ILE A 25 8.00 1.67 8.05
C ILE A 25 8.77 0.53 8.69
N ARG A 26 8.24 -0.02 9.80
CA ARG A 26 8.87 -1.13 10.52
C ARG A 26 8.95 -2.39 9.65
N TYR A 27 7.85 -2.77 9.00
CA TYR A 27 7.77 -3.91 8.12
C TYR A 27 8.78 -3.83 6.96
N TRP A 28 8.81 -2.72 6.22
CA TRP A 28 9.75 -2.54 5.12
C TRP A 28 11.21 -2.47 5.59
N THR A 29 11.46 -1.88 6.77
CA THR A 29 12.80 -1.89 7.38
C THR A 29 13.26 -3.30 7.71
N MET A 30 12.40 -4.13 8.29
CA MET A 30 12.70 -5.53 8.60
C MET A 30 12.95 -6.35 7.33
N LYS A 31 12.08 -6.19 6.33
CA LYS A 31 12.17 -6.93 5.08
C LYS A 31 13.37 -6.51 4.24
N ASP A 32 13.47 -5.23 3.87
CA ASP A 32 14.37 -4.78 2.81
C ASP A 32 15.75 -4.38 3.34
N LEU A 33 15.83 -3.84 4.56
CA LEU A 33 17.10 -3.35 5.12
C LEU A 33 17.78 -4.37 6.05
N LEU A 34 16.98 -5.08 6.85
CA LEU A 34 17.46 -6.11 7.77
C LEU A 34 17.47 -7.51 7.14
N GLY A 35 16.72 -7.74 6.07
CA GLY A 35 16.74 -8.99 5.32
C GLY A 35 16.07 -10.15 6.06
N TYR A 36 15.01 -9.86 6.82
CA TYR A 36 14.21 -10.90 7.47
C TYR A 36 13.62 -11.84 6.41
N ALA A 37 13.55 -13.13 6.73
CA ALA A 37 12.95 -14.11 5.82
C ALA A 37 11.44 -13.85 5.69
N GLU A 38 10.85 -14.14 4.51
CA GLU A 38 9.41 -13.93 4.25
C GLU A 38 8.51 -14.73 5.21
N ASN A 39 9.00 -15.85 5.73
CA ASN A 39 8.29 -16.70 6.70
C ASN A 39 8.66 -16.40 8.17
N ASP A 40 9.40 -15.32 8.42
CA ASP A 40 9.74 -14.90 9.77
C ASP A 40 8.46 -14.46 10.52
N PRO A 41 8.15 -15.05 11.69
CA PRO A 41 6.95 -14.71 12.45
C PRO A 41 6.86 -13.23 12.86
N GLU A 42 7.98 -12.57 13.16
CA GLU A 42 8.00 -11.15 13.52
C GLU A 42 7.72 -10.27 12.30
N LEU A 43 8.23 -10.66 11.13
CA LEU A 43 7.90 -9.97 9.88
C LEU A 43 6.41 -10.10 9.54
N SER A 44 5.85 -11.32 9.69
CA SER A 44 4.43 -11.56 9.48
C SER A 44 3.56 -10.76 10.45
N LYS A 45 3.97 -10.66 11.71
CA LYS A 45 3.27 -9.87 12.73
C LYS A 45 3.32 -8.37 12.40
N ALA A 46 4.49 -7.85 12.07
CA ALA A 46 4.63 -6.44 11.66
C ALA A 46 3.74 -6.14 10.43
N ARG A 47 3.62 -7.09 9.50
CA ARG A 47 2.74 -6.93 8.34
C ARG A 47 1.25 -6.95 8.71
N SER A 48 0.83 -7.79 9.66
CA SER A 48 -0.59 -7.82 10.08
C SER A 48 -1.02 -6.53 10.77
N GLU A 49 -0.12 -5.87 11.50
CA GLU A 49 -0.40 -4.58 12.17
C GLU A 49 -0.70 -3.43 11.19
N ILE A 50 -0.33 -3.56 9.91
CA ILE A 50 -0.56 -2.53 8.88
C ILE A 50 -2.05 -2.26 8.69
N ALA A 51 -2.87 -3.32 8.65
CA ALA A 51 -4.32 -3.19 8.44
C ALA A 51 -4.99 -2.36 9.54
N ASP A 52 -4.51 -2.49 10.78
CA ASP A 52 -5.06 -1.83 11.96
C ASP A 52 -4.46 -0.43 12.20
N SER A 53 -3.53 0.02 11.35
CA SER A 53 -2.97 1.36 11.45
C SER A 53 -4.03 2.41 11.13
N SER A 54 -3.98 3.56 11.82
CA SER A 54 -4.98 4.62 11.67
C SER A 54 -5.14 5.08 10.22
N LEU A 55 -4.02 5.27 9.51
CA LEU A 55 -4.02 5.69 8.10
C LEU A 55 -4.67 4.65 7.18
N VAL A 56 -4.32 3.37 7.33
CA VAL A 56 -4.91 2.30 6.51
C VAL A 56 -6.39 2.14 6.82
N SER A 57 -6.76 2.20 8.10
CA SER A 57 -8.16 2.14 8.54
C SER A 57 -8.99 3.29 7.97
N GLU A 58 -8.43 4.51 7.92
CA GLU A 58 -9.08 5.68 7.32
C GLU A 58 -9.31 5.47 5.82
N ILE A 59 -8.27 5.08 5.08
CA ILE A 59 -8.38 4.79 3.64
C ILE A 59 -9.41 3.69 3.39
N LEU A 60 -9.33 2.57 4.11
CA LEU A 60 -10.26 1.46 3.94
C LEU A 60 -11.70 1.84 4.32
N GLY A 61 -11.89 2.73 5.29
CA GLY A 61 -13.19 3.24 5.72
C GLY A 61 -13.88 4.13 4.67
N GLU A 62 -13.12 4.76 3.77
CA GLU A 62 -13.66 5.55 2.66
C GLU A 62 -14.09 4.70 1.45
N GLN A 63 -13.76 3.41 1.43
CA GLN A 63 -14.15 2.53 0.35
C GLN A 63 -15.67 2.35 0.34
N ARG A 64 -16.31 2.64 -0.79
CA ARG A 64 -17.76 2.47 -0.95
C ARG A 64 -18.12 1.00 -1.21
N ASP A 65 -19.40 0.66 -1.05
CA ASP A 65 -19.93 -0.69 -1.22
C ASP A 65 -19.63 -1.32 -2.59
N GLY A 66 -19.38 -0.53 -3.63
CA GLY A 66 -18.96 -1.02 -4.95
C GLY A 66 -17.48 -1.38 -5.05
N GLY A 67 -16.67 -1.20 -4.00
CA GLY A 67 -15.22 -1.44 -4.01
C GLY A 67 -14.38 -0.25 -4.44
N TYR A 68 -14.98 0.91 -4.68
CA TYR A 68 -14.30 2.07 -5.22
C TYR A 68 -14.12 3.18 -4.19
N TRP A 69 -13.15 4.04 -4.48
CA TRP A 69 -12.97 5.33 -3.83
C TRP A 69 -13.34 6.45 -4.80
N ALA A 70 -13.92 7.53 -4.26
CA ALA A 70 -14.47 8.66 -5.01
C ALA A 70 -15.64 8.29 -5.95
N GLU A 71 -15.42 8.12 -7.26
CA GLU A 71 -16.48 8.01 -8.26
C GLU A 71 -16.71 6.56 -8.74
N ALA A 72 -17.95 6.21 -9.10
CA ALA A 72 -18.29 4.84 -9.51
C ALA A 72 -17.97 4.56 -11.00
N GLU A 73 -17.81 5.63 -11.78
CA GLU A 73 -17.60 5.61 -13.22
C GLU A 73 -16.14 5.87 -13.61
N ASP A 74 -15.30 6.28 -12.65
CA ASP A 74 -13.90 6.62 -12.88
C ASP A 74 -12.99 5.99 -11.82
N CYS A 75 -11.87 5.44 -12.26
CA CYS A 75 -10.88 4.82 -11.38
C CYS A 75 -9.63 5.67 -11.19
N TYR A 76 -9.47 6.77 -11.96
CA TYR A 76 -8.27 7.62 -11.98
C TYR A 76 -8.54 9.05 -11.49
N TRP A 77 -9.70 9.63 -11.81
CA TRP A 77 -10.11 10.96 -11.36
C TRP A 77 -11.20 10.89 -10.28
N PRO A 78 -11.22 11.83 -9.32
CA PRO A 78 -10.24 12.89 -9.11
C PRO A 78 -8.88 12.38 -8.59
N LYS A 79 -7.79 13.07 -8.96
CA LYS A 79 -6.43 12.70 -8.53
C LYS A 79 -6.35 12.61 -7.00
N TRP A 80 -5.62 11.61 -6.53
CA TRP A 80 -5.36 11.30 -5.10
C TRP A 80 -6.55 10.75 -4.30
N GLN A 81 -7.76 10.79 -4.85
CA GLN A 81 -8.95 10.26 -4.18
C GLN A 81 -9.52 9.04 -4.91
N ALA A 82 -9.36 8.97 -6.24
CA ALA A 82 -9.86 7.85 -7.02
C ALA A 82 -9.20 6.52 -6.61
N THR A 83 -9.90 5.43 -6.94
CA THR A 83 -9.52 4.05 -6.60
C THR A 83 -8.05 3.73 -6.89
N VAL A 84 -7.49 4.13 -8.03
CA VAL A 84 -6.10 3.81 -8.37
C VAL A 84 -5.09 4.36 -7.36
N TRP A 85 -5.31 5.57 -6.85
CA TRP A 85 -4.37 6.23 -5.94
C TRP A 85 -4.41 5.59 -4.56
N ASN A 86 -5.62 5.27 -4.08
CA ASN A 86 -5.79 4.54 -2.84
C ASN A 86 -5.19 3.13 -2.91
N LEU A 87 -5.36 2.41 -4.03
CA LEU A 87 -4.74 1.10 -4.23
C LEU A 87 -3.20 1.17 -4.24
N ILE A 88 -2.62 2.17 -4.91
CA ILE A 88 -1.16 2.39 -4.90
C ILE A 88 -0.69 2.67 -3.48
N LEU A 89 -1.35 3.57 -2.76
CA LEU A 89 -0.97 3.93 -1.39
C LEU A 89 -1.07 2.72 -0.44
N LEU A 90 -2.14 1.92 -0.53
CA LEU A 90 -2.28 0.70 0.27
C LEU A 90 -1.17 -0.32 -0.02
N ALA A 91 -0.73 -0.43 -1.28
CA ALA A 91 0.39 -1.28 -1.66
C ALA A 91 1.73 -0.76 -1.12
N GLU A 92 1.98 0.55 -1.20
CA GLU A 92 3.17 1.19 -0.62
C GLU A 92 3.21 1.07 0.91
N LEU A 93 2.05 1.12 1.56
CA LEU A 93 1.92 0.86 2.99
C LEU A 93 2.14 -0.62 3.35
N GLY A 94 2.19 -1.54 2.37
CA GLY A 94 2.49 -2.95 2.57
C GLY A 94 1.29 -3.85 2.87
N LEU A 95 0.07 -3.33 2.67
CA LEU A 95 -1.15 -4.12 2.88
C LEU A 95 -1.19 -5.31 1.91
N PRO A 96 -1.51 -6.53 2.38
CA PRO A 96 -1.56 -7.71 1.51
C PRO A 96 -2.60 -7.57 0.38
N GLY A 97 -2.23 -8.00 -0.83
CA GLY A 97 -3.12 -7.94 -2.00
C GLY A 97 -4.33 -8.88 -1.93
N ASP A 98 -4.28 -9.88 -1.05
CA ASP A 98 -5.40 -10.77 -0.73
C ASP A 98 -6.35 -10.20 0.34
N HIS A 99 -6.05 -9.01 0.88
CA HIS A 99 -6.97 -8.29 1.76
C HIS A 99 -8.32 -8.06 1.03
N PRO A 100 -9.47 -8.40 1.62
CA PRO A 100 -10.76 -8.40 0.92
C PRO A 100 -11.11 -7.08 0.23
N GLN A 101 -10.85 -5.95 0.91
CA GLN A 101 -11.11 -4.62 0.36
C GLN A 101 -10.14 -4.23 -0.77
N VAL A 102 -8.88 -4.65 -0.69
CA VAL A 102 -7.89 -4.43 -1.76
C VAL A 102 -8.32 -5.21 -3.00
N LYS A 103 -8.66 -6.49 -2.82
CA LYS A 103 -9.16 -7.33 -3.91
C LYS A 103 -10.40 -6.72 -4.57
N LYS A 104 -11.37 -6.27 -3.78
CA LYS A 104 -12.59 -5.62 -4.28
C LYS A 104 -12.29 -4.32 -5.06
N GLY A 105 -11.31 -3.55 -4.59
CA GLY A 105 -10.83 -2.34 -5.29
C GLY A 105 -10.13 -2.66 -6.61
N CYS A 106 -9.30 -3.70 -6.65
CA CYS A 106 -8.68 -4.18 -7.88
C CYS A 106 -9.71 -4.67 -8.89
N GLU A 107 -10.75 -5.39 -8.44
CA GLU A 107 -11.86 -5.83 -9.29
C GLU A 107 -12.63 -4.65 -9.88
N PHE A 108 -12.94 -3.62 -9.07
CA PHE A 108 -13.50 -2.38 -9.56
C PHE A 108 -12.58 -1.69 -10.58
N PHE A 109 -11.30 -1.51 -10.23
CA PHE A 109 -10.32 -0.83 -11.09
C PHE A 109 -10.22 -1.50 -12.46
N LEU A 110 -10.05 -2.83 -12.50
CA LEU A 110 -9.92 -3.58 -13.75
C LEU A 110 -11.19 -3.49 -14.60
N LYS A 111 -12.37 -3.64 -13.97
CA LYS A 111 -13.65 -3.53 -14.66
C LYS A 111 -13.86 -2.12 -15.24
N THR A 112 -13.57 -1.09 -14.46
CA THR A 112 -13.77 0.31 -14.87
C THR A 112 -12.77 0.71 -15.94
N MET A 113 -11.50 0.33 -15.81
CA MET A 113 -10.46 0.59 -16.81
C MET A 113 -10.76 -0.12 -18.14
N ASP A 114 -11.20 -1.37 -18.12
CA ASP A 114 -11.58 -2.13 -19.33
C ASP A 114 -12.81 -1.53 -20.03
N ALA A 115 -13.77 -1.02 -19.26
CA ALA A 115 -14.96 -0.35 -19.78
C ALA A 115 -14.68 1.07 -20.30
N GLN A 116 -13.59 1.71 -19.86
CA GLN A 116 -13.20 3.03 -20.34
C GLN A 116 -12.52 2.92 -21.71
N ASP A 117 -13.31 2.99 -22.78
CA ASP A 117 -12.80 3.28 -24.14
C ASP A 117 -12.37 4.74 -24.24
N ARG A 118 -11.35 5.12 -23.46
CA ARG A 118 -10.74 6.45 -23.50
C ARG A 118 -9.38 6.33 -24.16
N SER A 119 -9.31 6.68 -25.44
CA SER A 119 -8.02 7.05 -26.05
C SER A 119 -7.37 8.15 -25.22
N TRP A 120 -6.07 8.03 -24.96
CA TRP A 120 -5.29 9.11 -24.38
C TRP A 120 -4.88 10.10 -25.51
N PRO A 121 -5.12 11.41 -25.39
CA PRO A 121 -5.78 12.13 -24.28
C PRO A 121 -7.31 12.13 -24.38
N PRO A 122 -8.03 12.38 -23.27
CA PRO A 122 -9.50 12.39 -23.26
C PRO A 122 -10.07 13.47 -24.20
N PRO A 123 -11.30 13.28 -24.74
CA PRO A 123 -11.97 14.33 -25.50
C PRO A 123 -12.12 15.59 -24.64
N GLU A 124 -11.65 16.72 -25.16
CA GLU A 124 -11.95 18.04 -24.58
C GLU A 124 -13.46 18.28 -24.78
N TYR A 125 -14.22 18.37 -23.70
CA TYR A 125 -15.61 18.85 -23.70
C TYR A 125 -15.62 20.38 -23.69
#